data_AF-A0A2A2Q083-F1
#
_entry.id   AF-A0A2A2Q083-F1
#
_cell.length_a   1.000
_cell.length_b   1.000
_cell.length_c   1.000
_cell.angle_alpha   90.00
_cell.angle_beta   90.00
_cell.angle_gamma   90.00
#
_symmetry.space_group_name_H-M   'P 1'
#
loop_
_entity.id
_entity.type
_entity.pdbx_description
1 polymer ?
#
loop_
_entity_poly.entity_id
_entity_poly.type
_entity_poly.pdbx_seq_one_letter_code
_entity_poly.pdbx_strand_id
1 'polypeptide(L)'
;MNLRAFETIHPDLLPGLVNTSLRNDCEDLEDLCRTHDLDQEFVEARLGELGYAYVEGLRQFRQSPINRTGDSLPLRPSTDSTSQ
;
A
#
# COMPACT_ATOMS: atom_id res chain seq x y z
N MET A 1 3.32 1.87 19.15
CA MET A 1 4.65 1.56 18.52
C MET A 1 5.28 2.86 18.01
N ASN A 2 6.61 3.04 17.90
CA ASN A 2 7.19 4.31 17.41
C ASN A 2 7.49 4.24 15.90
N LEU A 3 6.65 4.89 15.08
CA LEU A 3 6.79 4.92 13.61
C LEU A 3 7.71 6.04 13.10
N ARG A 4 8.46 6.75 13.95
CA ARG A 4 9.37 7.84 13.50
C ARG A 4 10.48 7.38 12.55
N ALA A 5 10.68 6.08 12.43
CA ALA A 5 11.65 5.45 11.55
C ALA A 5 11.08 5.12 10.15
N PHE A 6 9.96 5.74 9.76
CA PHE A 6 9.25 5.48 8.49
C PHE A 6 10.18 5.47 7.26
N GLU A 7 11.21 6.31 7.26
CA GLU A 7 12.21 6.41 6.19
C GLU A 7 13.23 5.26 6.16
N THR A 8 13.46 4.60 7.30
CA THR A 8 14.44 3.52 7.45
C THR A 8 13.82 2.12 7.46
N ILE A 9 12.49 2.05 7.60
CA ILE A 9 11.74 0.80 7.62
C ILE A 9 11.60 0.25 6.19
N HIS A 10 11.74 -1.06 6.05
CA HIS A 10 11.58 -1.72 4.75
C HIS A 10 10.18 -1.45 4.18
N PRO A 11 10.07 -1.06 2.89
CA PRO A 11 8.80 -0.65 2.29
C PRO A 11 7.70 -1.73 2.41
N ASP A 12 8.07 -3.01 2.33
CA ASP A 12 7.13 -4.12 2.48
C ASP A 12 6.53 -4.25 3.90
N LEU A 13 7.19 -3.70 4.91
CA LEU A 13 6.74 -3.74 6.31
C LEU A 13 5.90 -2.52 6.69
N LEU A 14 6.02 -1.41 5.96
CA LEU A 14 5.25 -0.19 6.18
C LEU A 14 3.74 -0.44 6.27
N PRO A 15 3.07 -1.10 5.30
CA PRO A 15 1.62 -1.32 5.38
C PRO A 15 1.22 -2.16 6.60
N GLY A 16 2.05 -3.14 6.97
CA GLY A 16 1.81 -3.95 8.17
C GLY A 16 1.85 -3.12 9.44
N LEU A 17 2.90 -2.31 9.61
CA LEU A 17 3.11 -1.47 10.79
C LEU A 17 2.08 -0.35 10.92
N VAL A 18 1.74 0.30 9.81
CA VAL A 18 0.70 1.32 9.76
C VAL A 18 -0.66 0.71 10.11
N ASN A 19 -1.00 -0.44 9.53
CA ASN A 19 -2.25 -1.14 9.87
C ASN A 19 -2.31 -1.59 11.34
N THR A 20 -1.20 -2.04 11.91
CA THR A 20 -1.13 -2.38 13.33
C THR A 20 -1.34 -1.14 14.19
N SER A 21 -0.73 -0.01 13.85
CA SER A 21 -0.87 1.23 14.62
C SER A 21 -2.29 1.81 14.50
N LEU A 22 -2.86 1.85 13.29
CA LEU A 22 -4.25 2.26 13.06
C LEU A 22 -5.30 1.41 13.78
N ARG A 23 -4.98 0.15 14.12
CA ARG A 23 -5.89 -0.73 14.87
C ARG A 23 -5.73 -0.63 16.38
N ASN A 24 -4.53 -0.36 16.88
CA ASN A 24 -4.22 -0.43 18.31
C ASN A 24 -4.08 0.95 18.96
N ASP A 25 -3.47 1.89 18.24
CA ASP A 25 -2.92 3.13 18.81
C ASP A 25 -3.58 4.41 18.24
N CYS A 26 -4.31 4.33 17.12
CA CYS A 26 -4.89 5.51 16.45
C CYS A 26 -6.36 5.31 16.06
N GLU A 27 -7.13 6.39 16.02
CA GLU A 27 -8.53 6.36 15.57
C GLU A 27 -8.66 6.39 14.05
N ASP A 28 -7.81 7.15 13.36
CA ASP A 28 -7.78 7.33 11.92
C ASP A 28 -6.35 7.61 11.41
N LEU A 29 -6.23 7.89 10.11
CA LEU A 29 -4.96 8.21 9.48
C LEU A 29 -4.39 9.55 9.95
N GLU A 30 -5.23 10.54 10.25
CA GLU A 30 -4.81 11.86 10.70
C GLU A 30 -4.17 11.77 12.09
N ASP A 31 -4.77 11.02 13.00
CA ASP A 31 -4.29 10.80 14.37
C ASP A 31 -2.95 10.03 14.37
N LEU A 32 -2.79 9.06 13.46
CA LEU A 32 -1.51 8.39 13.22
C LEU A 32 -0.43 9.38 12.76
N CYS A 33 -0.78 10.23 11.80
CA CYS A 33 0.13 11.25 11.27
C CYS A 33 0.56 12.24 12.35
N ARG A 34 -0.39 12.72 13.17
CA ARG A 34 -0.10 13.62 14.31
C ARG A 34 0.74 12.96 15.40
N THR A 35 0.48 11.69 15.70
CA THR A 35 1.22 10.93 16.74
C THR A 35 2.68 10.71 16.35
N HIS A 36 2.93 10.52 15.05
CA HIS A 36 4.25 10.20 14.53
C HIS A 36 4.96 11.35 13.82
N ASP A 37 4.32 12.52 13.75
CA ASP A 37 4.84 13.70 13.04
C ASP A 37 5.11 13.40 11.56
N LEU A 38 4.13 12.77 10.91
CA LEU A 38 4.17 12.37 9.51
C LEU A 38 3.16 13.18 8.69
N ASP A 39 3.47 13.41 7.41
CA ASP A 39 2.52 13.97 6.46
C ASP A 39 1.60 12.89 5.89
N GLN A 40 0.29 13.09 6.00
CA GLN A 40 -0.71 12.16 5.49
C GLN A 40 -0.56 11.94 3.99
N GLU A 41 -0.40 13.01 3.21
CA GLU A 41 -0.20 12.95 1.76
C GLU A 41 1.06 12.14 1.40
N PHE A 42 2.13 12.27 2.18
CA PHE A 42 3.36 11.51 1.98
C PHE A 42 3.15 10.01 2.25
N VAL A 43 2.46 9.67 3.34
CA VAL A 43 2.14 8.28 3.70
C VAL A 43 1.26 7.64 2.64
N GLU A 44 0.22 8.34 2.19
CA GLU A 44 -0.68 7.87 1.14
C GLU A 44 0.04 7.71 -0.20
N ALA A 45 0.88 8.68 -0.60
CA ALA A 45 1.67 8.58 -1.82
C ALA A 45 2.63 7.38 -1.76
N ARG A 46 3.35 7.22 -0.65
CA ARG A 46 4.34 6.15 -0.50
C ARG A 46 3.72 4.76 -0.47
N LEU A 47 2.60 4.60 0.24
CA LEU A 47 1.85 3.35 0.25
C LEU A 47 1.16 3.12 -1.11
N GLY A 48 0.70 4.18 -1.78
CA GLY A 48 0.15 4.15 -3.13
C GLY A 48 1.15 3.65 -4.18
N GLU A 49 2.40 4.09 -4.12
CA GLU A 49 3.51 3.58 -4.95
C GLU A 49 3.72 2.06 -4.77
N LEU A 50 3.49 1.55 -3.55
CA LEU A 50 3.57 0.13 -3.21
C LEU A 50 2.29 -0.65 -3.54
N GLY A 51 1.26 0.05 -3.99
CA GLY A 51 -0.04 -0.51 -4.33
C GLY A 51 -1.00 -0.73 -3.18
N TYR A 52 -0.91 0.14 -2.18
CA TYR A 52 -1.84 0.18 -1.06
C TYR A 52 -2.70 1.44 -1.12
N ALA A 53 -3.99 1.30 -0.84
CA ALA A 53 -4.90 2.42 -0.66
C ALA A 53 -5.50 2.39 0.74
N TYR A 54 -5.64 3.58 1.34
CA TYR A 54 -6.31 3.72 2.63
C TYR A 54 -7.81 3.50 2.47
N VAL A 55 -8.38 2.67 3.35
CA VAL A 55 -9.82 2.40 3.43
C VAL A 55 -10.31 2.89 4.78
N GLU A 56 -10.88 4.09 4.80
CA GLU A 56 -11.37 4.76 6.01
C GLU A 56 -12.35 3.90 6.81
N GLY A 57 -13.32 3.26 6.14
CA GLY A 57 -14.29 2.38 6.80
C GLY A 57 -13.68 1.14 7.49
N LEU A 58 -12.45 0.77 7.13
CA LEU A 58 -11.69 -0.30 7.78
C LEU A 58 -10.51 0.22 8.61
N ARG A 59 -10.25 1.53 8.57
CA ARG A 59 -9.07 2.20 9.12
C ARG A 59 -7.78 1.48 8.77
N GLN A 60 -7.63 1.05 7.51
CA GLN A 60 -6.53 0.19 7.08
C GLN A 60 -6.15 0.46 5.64
N PHE A 61 -4.86 0.30 5.37
CA PHE A 61 -4.32 0.17 4.03
C PHE A 61 -4.55 -1.24 3.50
N ARG A 62 -5.22 -1.33 2.36
CA ARG A 62 -5.42 -2.58 1.62
C ARG A 62 -4.62 -2.52 0.34
N GLN A 63 -4.15 -3.68 -0.12
CA GLN A 63 -3.63 -3.80 -1.47
C GLN A 63 -4.76 -3.41 -2.43
N SER A 64 -4.60 -2.25 -3.05
CA SER A 64 -5.42 -1.84 -4.17
C SER A 64 -4.76 -2.45 -5.40
N PRO A 65 -5.52 -2.97 -6.38
CA PRO A 65 -4.91 -3.35 -7.63
C PRO A 65 -4.26 -2.09 -8.22
N ILE A 66 -2.93 -1.99 -8.09
CA ILE A 66 -2.16 -1.08 -8.90
C ILE A 66 -2.51 -1.43 -10.31
N ASN A 67 -3.02 -0.44 -11.04
CA ASN A 67 -3.03 -0.49 -12.47
C ASN A 67 -1.55 -0.54 -12.88
N ARG A 68 -0.93 -1.73 -12.89
CA ARG A 68 0.34 -1.98 -13.58
C ARG A 68 0.03 -1.85 -15.06
N THR A 69 -0.23 -0.62 -15.51
CA THR A 69 -0.13 -0.25 -16.91
C THR A 69 1.36 -0.24 -17.22
N GLY A 70 1.94 -1.43 -17.38
CA GLY A 70 3.38 -1.63 -17.49
C GLY A 70 3.80 -3.09 -17.45
N ASP A 71 3.00 -3.99 -16.86
CA ASP A 71 3.12 -5.41 -17.15
C ASP A 71 2.22 -5.71 -18.35
N SER A 72 2.68 -5.29 -19.53
CA SER A 72 2.39 -6.05 -20.74
C SER A 72 2.96 -7.44 -20.50
N LEU A 73 2.20 -8.30 -19.81
CA LEU A 73 2.24 -9.72 -20.06
C LEU A 73 2.15 -9.82 -21.59
N PRO A 74 3.19 -10.34 -22.28
CA PRO A 74 3.00 -10.65 -23.67
C PRO A 74 1.80 -11.58 -23.69
N LEU A 75 0.76 -11.16 -24.42
CA LEU A 75 -0.26 -12.06 -24.93
C LEU A 75 0.52 -13.24 -25.47
N ARG A 76 0.55 -14.34 -24.71
CA ARG A 76 0.96 -15.64 -25.25
C ARG A 76 0.20 -15.73 -26.56
N PRO A 77 0.86 -15.81 -27.72
CA PRO A 77 0.14 -15.97 -28.96
C PRO A 77 -0.71 -17.20 -28.74
N SER A 78 -2.03 -17.04 -28.88
CA SER A 78 -2.92 -18.18 -29.06
C SER A 78 -2.32 -18.96 -30.22
N THR A 79 -1.60 -20.04 -29.94
CA THR A 79 -1.37 -21.07 -30.92
C THR A 79 -2.69 -21.83 -31.05
N ASP A 80 -3.68 -21.14 -31.61
CA ASP A 80 -4.63 -21.77 -32.49
C ASP A 80 -3.95 -21.81 -33.85
N SER A 81 -3.39 -22.97 -34.19
CA SER A 81 -3.27 -23.43 -35.57
C SER A 81 -2.72 -24.85 -35.61
N THR A 82 -3.66 -25.76 -35.80
CA THR A 82 -3.70 -26.64 -36.98
C THR A 82 -2.73 -27.83 -37.08
N SER A 83 -3.37 -28.99 -37.34
CA SER A 83 -2.89 -30.24 -37.96
C SER A 83 -2.14 -31.20 -37.02
N GLN A 84 -2.54 -32.47 -36.86
CA GLN A 84 -3.39 -33.36 -37.67
C GLN A 84 -4.33 -34.19 -36.80
#